data_AF-A0A7C6B1B9-F1
#
_entry.id   AF-A0A7C6B1B9-F1
#
_cell.length_a   1.000
_cell.length_b   1.000
_cell.length_c   1.000
_cell.angle_alpha   90.00
_cell.angle_beta   90.00
_cell.angle_gamma   90.00
#
_symmetry.space_group_name_H-M   'P 1'
#
loop_
_entity.id
_entity.type
_entity.pdbx_description
1 polymer ?
#
loop_
_entity_poly.entity_id
_entity_poly.type
_entity_poly.pdbx_seq_one_letter_code
_entity_poly.pdbx_strand_id
1 'polypeptide(L)'
;MQPEISQSDLAAVEKCHKAYLRIREELAKVIVGQQRVIEEVLVAVLARGHALLEGVPGLAKTLLVSSLAQATHLTFKRIQFTPDLMPSDVTGTDIIQEDPKTGERGYKFLPGPIFANMILADEINRTPPKTQAAMLEAMQERQVTAGGRVYRLPDPFFVLATQNPLEQEGTYPLPEAQLDRFLLYIKVDYPSPAEEWEIARRVTGGHQGTIEPLMTGEELINFQRLVTRIPISDQVLGYAWALVRASRPSTDESPDFVTRWVAWGAGPRGLLTLVTCAKARAVLHGRCHATIGDIQALLKPALRHRIAGNYAAQANNLTSDRLIEMLVEAVPADAKYEKPENSLV
;
A
#
# COMPACT_ATOMS: atom_id res chain seq x y z
N MET A 1 -20.41 9.00 20.65
CA MET A 1 -20.25 7.79 21.47
C MET A 1 -19.16 6.96 20.81
N GLN A 2 -17.96 6.93 21.38
CA GLN A 2 -16.88 6.08 20.84
C GLN A 2 -17.30 4.61 21.04
N PRO A 3 -17.11 3.72 20.04
CA PRO A 3 -17.45 2.31 20.22
C PRO A 3 -16.58 1.74 21.34
N GLU A 4 -17.22 1.24 22.40
CA GLU A 4 -16.52 0.49 23.44
C GLU A 4 -15.96 -0.81 22.86
N ILE A 5 -14.69 -1.06 23.12
CA ILE A 5 -13.97 -2.22 22.58
C ILE A 5 -14.40 -3.46 23.35
N SER A 6 -14.92 -4.46 22.64
CA SER A 6 -15.36 -5.70 23.27
C SER A 6 -14.17 -6.53 23.77
N GLN A 7 -14.39 -7.40 24.76
CA GLN A 7 -13.37 -8.38 25.17
C GLN A 7 -12.91 -9.29 24.00
N SER A 8 -13.81 -9.57 23.05
CA SER A 8 -13.48 -10.31 21.84
C SER A 8 -12.50 -9.55 20.94
N ASP A 9 -12.58 -8.22 20.90
CA ASP A 9 -11.69 -7.40 20.09
C ASP A 9 -10.29 -7.29 20.71
N LEU A 10 -10.20 -7.22 22.04
CA LEU A 10 -8.92 -7.30 22.77
C LEU A 10 -8.18 -8.61 22.44
N ALA A 11 -8.87 -9.74 22.52
CA ALA A 11 -8.30 -11.05 22.17
C ALA A 11 -7.89 -11.12 20.68
N ALA A 12 -8.67 -10.53 19.78
CA ALA A 12 -8.36 -10.49 18.36
C ALA A 12 -7.13 -9.60 18.06
N VAL A 13 -6.97 -8.48 18.75
CA VAL A 13 -5.78 -7.61 18.66
C VAL A 13 -4.54 -8.34 19.13
N GLU A 14 -4.61 -9.04 20.26
CA GLU A 14 -3.48 -9.84 20.77
C GLU A 14 -3.11 -10.97 19.81
N LYS A 15 -4.11 -11.66 19.24
CA LYS A 15 -3.89 -12.69 18.22
C LYS A 15 -3.21 -12.11 16.98
N CYS A 16 -3.64 -10.94 16.52
CA CYS A 16 -3.05 -10.25 15.38
C CYS A 16 -1.58 -9.87 15.65
N HIS A 17 -1.31 -9.31 16.83
CA HIS A 17 0.04 -8.93 17.24
C HIS A 17 0.99 -10.14 17.28
N LYS A 18 0.56 -11.26 17.88
CA LYS A 18 1.33 -12.51 17.91
C LYS A 18 1.60 -13.04 16.50
N ALA A 19 0.59 -13.00 15.62
CA ALA A 19 0.77 -13.41 14.23
C ALA A 19 1.76 -12.50 13.48
N TYR A 20 1.69 -11.19 13.70
CA TYR A 20 2.64 -10.21 13.14
C TYR A 20 4.09 -10.51 13.56
N LEU A 21 4.34 -10.76 14.85
CA LEU A 21 5.68 -11.10 15.34
C LEU A 21 6.20 -12.38 14.70
N ARG A 22 5.37 -13.43 14.64
CA ARG A 22 5.74 -14.70 13.98
C ARG A 22 6.01 -14.51 12.49
N ILE A 23 5.19 -13.73 11.77
CA ILE A 23 5.43 -13.42 10.35
C ILE A 23 6.78 -12.74 10.19
N ARG A 24 7.13 -11.78 11.05
CA ARG A 24 8.43 -11.12 10.99
C ARG A 24 9.60 -12.08 11.24
N GLU A 25 9.46 -12.99 12.19
CA GLU A 25 10.47 -14.03 12.46
C GLU A 25 10.64 -14.98 11.27
N GLU A 26 9.55 -15.44 10.66
CA GLU A 26 9.59 -16.28 9.45
C GLU A 26 10.21 -15.55 8.27
N LEU A 27 9.81 -14.29 8.03
CA LEU A 27 10.37 -13.48 6.96
C LEU A 27 11.86 -13.20 7.20
N ALA A 28 12.32 -13.03 8.44
CA ALA A 28 13.72 -12.80 8.78
C ALA A 28 14.64 -13.98 8.44
N LYS A 29 14.09 -15.19 8.24
CA LYS A 29 14.86 -16.34 7.75
C LYS A 29 15.35 -16.14 6.32
N VAL A 30 14.59 -15.42 5.51
CA VAL A 30 14.80 -15.30 4.05
C VAL A 30 15.16 -13.86 3.65
N ILE A 31 14.66 -12.86 4.37
CA ILE A 31 14.84 -11.44 4.10
C ILE A 31 15.71 -10.85 5.21
N VAL A 32 16.82 -10.24 4.82
CA VAL A 32 17.70 -9.51 5.73
C VAL A 32 17.30 -8.04 5.71
N GLY A 33 17.08 -7.46 6.88
CA GLY A 33 16.69 -6.05 7.00
C GLY A 33 15.23 -5.79 6.64
N GLN A 34 14.97 -4.60 6.08
CA GLN A 34 13.66 -4.18 5.54
C GLN A 34 12.46 -4.23 6.51
N GLN A 35 12.70 -4.17 7.81
CA GLN A 35 11.65 -4.30 8.83
C GLN A 35 10.56 -3.22 8.67
N ARG A 36 10.95 -1.98 8.32
CA ARG A 36 10.03 -0.88 8.03
C ARG A 36 9.13 -1.20 6.83
N VAL A 37 9.71 -1.71 5.74
CA VAL A 37 8.99 -2.05 4.50
C VAL A 37 7.99 -3.16 4.76
N ILE A 38 8.38 -4.20 5.51
CA ILE A 38 7.50 -5.30 5.90
C ILE A 38 6.32 -4.77 6.73
N GLU A 39 6.58 -3.89 7.70
CA GLU A 39 5.52 -3.25 8.50
C GLU A 39 4.55 -2.44 7.62
N GLU A 40 5.07 -1.57 6.74
CA GLU A 40 4.26 -0.74 5.86
C GLU A 40 3.40 -1.59 4.88
N VAL A 41 3.96 -2.68 4.33
CA VAL A 41 3.20 -3.61 3.47
C VAL A 41 2.09 -4.31 4.27
N LEU A 42 2.39 -4.80 5.47
CA LEU A 42 1.40 -5.44 6.35
C LEU A 42 0.29 -4.46 6.77
N VAL A 43 0.65 -3.19 7.05
CA VAL A 43 -0.31 -2.12 7.29
C VAL A 43 -1.22 -1.94 6.08
N ALA A 44 -0.68 -1.89 4.86
CA ALA A 44 -1.48 -1.74 3.64
C ALA A 44 -2.47 -2.90 3.46
N VAL A 45 -2.00 -4.14 3.67
CA VAL A 45 -2.82 -5.35 3.61
C VAL A 45 -3.96 -5.32 4.64
N LEU A 46 -3.68 -4.96 5.89
CA LEU A 46 -4.69 -4.87 6.95
C LEU A 46 -5.67 -3.71 6.76
N ALA A 47 -5.20 -2.61 6.17
CA ALA A 47 -6.03 -1.47 5.79
C ALA A 47 -6.82 -1.72 4.48
N ARG A 48 -6.74 -2.92 3.89
CA ARG A 48 -7.41 -3.31 2.63
C ARG A 48 -7.06 -2.41 1.44
N GLY A 49 -5.87 -1.82 1.45
CA GLY A 49 -5.37 -0.96 0.39
C GLY A 49 -4.18 -1.58 -0.35
N HIS A 50 -3.86 -0.98 -1.49
CA HIS A 50 -2.73 -1.38 -2.32
C HIS A 50 -1.52 -0.51 -2.02
N ALA A 51 -0.31 -1.03 -2.27
CA ALA A 51 0.92 -0.29 -2.07
C ALA A 51 1.71 -0.17 -3.37
N LEU A 52 2.38 0.96 -3.53
CA LEU A 52 3.36 1.22 -4.57
C LEU A 52 4.74 1.18 -3.93
N LEU A 53 5.67 0.43 -4.49
CA LEU A 53 7.01 0.23 -3.95
C LEU A 53 8.06 0.71 -4.94
N GLU A 54 8.69 1.82 -4.61
CA GLU A 54 9.83 2.36 -5.34
C GLU A 54 11.13 1.87 -4.71
N GLY A 55 12.08 1.47 -5.56
CA GLY A 55 13.42 1.07 -5.12
C GLY A 55 14.23 0.56 -6.30
N VAL A 56 15.54 0.46 -6.13
CA VAL A 56 16.41 -0.06 -7.20
C VAL A 56 16.21 -1.58 -7.42
N PRO A 57 16.60 -2.11 -8.58
CA PRO A 57 16.60 -3.55 -8.83
C PRO A 57 17.47 -4.30 -7.80
N GLY A 58 17.09 -5.54 -7.50
CA GLY A 58 17.88 -6.42 -6.63
C GLY A 58 17.58 -6.31 -5.13
N LEU A 59 16.69 -5.42 -4.68
CA LEU A 59 16.32 -5.25 -3.26
C LEU A 59 15.33 -6.30 -2.73
N ALA A 60 15.38 -7.54 -3.24
CA ALA A 60 14.54 -8.66 -2.79
C ALA A 60 13.02 -8.39 -2.76
N LYS A 61 12.50 -7.45 -3.58
CA LYS A 61 11.08 -7.07 -3.63
C LYS A 61 10.16 -8.26 -3.95
N THR A 62 10.55 -9.06 -4.94
CA THR A 62 9.82 -10.28 -5.32
C THR A 62 9.80 -11.28 -4.17
N LEU A 63 10.94 -11.45 -3.50
CA LEU A 63 11.09 -12.34 -2.35
C LEU A 63 10.19 -11.88 -1.21
N LEU A 64 10.08 -10.58 -0.95
CA LEU A 64 9.19 -10.03 0.08
C LEU A 64 7.73 -10.42 -0.14
N VAL A 65 7.19 -10.21 -1.34
CA VAL A 65 5.77 -10.50 -1.61
C VAL A 65 5.50 -12.00 -1.65
N SER A 66 6.37 -12.77 -2.29
CA SER A 66 6.19 -14.23 -2.35
C SER A 66 6.28 -14.86 -0.96
N SER A 67 7.21 -14.39 -0.13
CA SER A 67 7.38 -14.83 1.26
C SER A 67 6.18 -14.47 2.13
N LEU A 68 5.64 -13.26 1.96
CA LEU A 68 4.45 -12.83 2.69
C LEU A 68 3.21 -13.64 2.28
N ALA A 69 3.05 -13.94 0.98
CA ALA A 69 1.98 -14.79 0.49
C ALA A 69 2.07 -16.22 1.04
N GLN A 70 3.28 -16.78 1.12
CA GLN A 70 3.52 -18.09 1.75
C GLN A 70 3.15 -18.08 3.24
N ALA A 71 3.62 -17.08 3.98
CA ALA A 71 3.34 -16.94 5.41
C ALA A 71 1.84 -16.74 5.72
N THR A 72 1.07 -16.19 4.79
CA THR A 72 -0.38 -15.93 4.92
C THR A 72 -1.26 -16.92 4.17
N HIS A 73 -0.66 -17.97 3.61
CA HIS A 73 -1.34 -19.00 2.81
C HIS A 73 -2.25 -18.42 1.70
N LEU A 74 -1.77 -17.35 1.06
CA LEU A 74 -2.47 -16.64 -0.01
C LEU A 74 -1.91 -17.04 -1.37
N THR A 75 -2.77 -17.04 -2.39
CA THR A 75 -2.31 -17.25 -3.76
C THR A 75 -1.47 -16.06 -4.23
N PHE A 76 -0.32 -16.35 -4.85
CA PHE A 76 0.61 -15.35 -5.36
C PHE A 76 0.70 -15.41 -6.88
N LYS A 77 0.64 -14.25 -7.53
CA LYS A 77 0.97 -14.09 -8.94
C LYS A 77 1.88 -12.88 -9.14
N ARG A 78 2.85 -13.04 -10.03
CA ARG A 78 3.71 -11.95 -10.51
C ARG A 78 3.27 -11.58 -11.92
N ILE A 79 3.10 -10.29 -12.16
CA ILE A 79 2.84 -9.71 -13.47
C ILE A 79 4.02 -8.79 -13.76
N GLN A 80 4.79 -9.13 -14.78
CA GLN A 80 5.85 -8.25 -15.27
C GLN A 80 5.24 -7.31 -16.29
N PHE A 81 5.30 -6.01 -16.03
CA PHE A 81 4.83 -5.01 -16.97
C PHE A 81 5.91 -4.78 -18.03
N THR A 82 5.56 -5.09 -19.28
CA THR A 82 6.39 -4.89 -20.46
C THR A 82 5.67 -3.97 -21.45
N PRO A 83 6.38 -3.34 -22.41
CA PRO A 83 5.77 -2.40 -23.36
C PRO A 83 4.68 -3.01 -24.24
N ASP A 84 4.74 -4.33 -24.45
CA ASP A 84 3.83 -5.13 -25.27
C ASP A 84 2.66 -5.74 -24.50
N LEU A 85 2.64 -5.61 -23.16
CA LEU A 85 1.61 -6.21 -22.32
C LEU A 85 0.23 -5.58 -22.60
N MET A 86 -0.73 -6.42 -22.97
CA MET A 86 -2.10 -5.99 -23.27
C MET A 86 -2.99 -6.01 -22.02
N PRO A 87 -4.05 -5.19 -21.96
CA PRO A 87 -5.03 -5.24 -20.85
C PRO A 87 -5.56 -6.64 -20.55
N SER A 88 -5.88 -7.41 -21.60
CA SER A 88 -6.37 -8.79 -21.50
C SER A 88 -5.36 -9.78 -20.91
N ASP A 89 -4.06 -9.51 -21.01
CA ASP A 89 -3.03 -10.36 -20.41
C ASP A 89 -2.98 -10.19 -18.89
N VAL A 90 -3.52 -9.08 -18.36
CA VAL A 90 -3.66 -8.81 -16.93
C VAL A 90 -5.02 -9.28 -16.43
N THR A 91 -6.10 -8.87 -17.09
CA THR A 91 -7.47 -9.07 -16.64
C THR A 91 -8.08 -10.39 -17.11
N GLY A 92 -7.53 -11.03 -18.13
CA GLY A 92 -8.09 -12.23 -18.75
C GLY A 92 -8.83 -11.96 -20.05
N THR A 93 -9.18 -13.03 -20.76
CA THR A 93 -9.83 -12.96 -22.07
C THR A 93 -10.85 -14.07 -22.24
N ASP A 94 -11.87 -13.83 -23.06
CA ASP A 94 -12.81 -14.86 -23.49
C ASP A 94 -12.23 -15.59 -24.70
N ILE A 95 -12.09 -16.91 -24.58
CA ILE A 95 -11.74 -17.77 -25.71
C ILE A 95 -12.97 -18.51 -26.20
N ILE A 96 -13.04 -18.77 -27.49
CA ILE A 96 -14.03 -19.68 -28.06
C ILE A 96 -13.49 -21.09 -27.86
N GLN A 97 -14.19 -21.88 -27.04
CA GLN A 97 -13.91 -23.30 -26.87
C GLN A 97 -15.05 -24.10 -27.51
N GLU A 98 -14.68 -25.08 -28.33
CA GLU A 98 -15.61 -26.05 -28.88
C GLU A 98 -15.72 -27.23 -27.91
N ASP A 99 -16.93 -27.59 -27.52
CA ASP A 99 -17.15 -28.78 -26.68
C ASP A 99 -16.84 -30.05 -27.51
N PRO A 100 -15.86 -30.87 -27.11
CA PRO A 100 -15.47 -32.07 -27.87
C PRO A 100 -16.59 -33.11 -28.04
N LYS A 101 -17.64 -33.06 -27.21
CA LYS A 101 -18.76 -34.01 -27.25
C LYS A 101 -19.95 -33.50 -28.07
N THR A 102 -20.17 -32.20 -28.13
CA THR A 102 -21.37 -31.62 -28.78
C THR A 102 -21.06 -30.78 -30.02
N GLY A 103 -19.81 -30.36 -30.22
CA GLY A 103 -19.40 -29.45 -31.31
C GLY A 103 -19.92 -28.02 -31.13
N GLU A 104 -20.54 -27.69 -30.00
CA GLU A 104 -21.04 -26.34 -29.73
C GLU A 104 -19.88 -25.41 -29.38
N ARG A 105 -19.88 -24.22 -30.00
CA ARG A 105 -18.92 -23.15 -29.72
C ARG A 105 -19.42 -22.29 -28.57
N GLY A 106 -18.77 -22.39 -27.42
CA GLY A 106 -19.02 -21.56 -26.24
C GLY A 106 -17.91 -20.56 -25.99
N TYR A 107 -18.25 -19.38 -25.47
CA TYR A 107 -17.28 -18.47 -24.88
C TYR A 107 -16.91 -18.95 -23.48
N LYS A 108 -15.63 -19.19 -23.24
CA LYS A 108 -15.07 -19.52 -21.93
C LYS A 108 -14.07 -18.45 -21.52
N PHE A 109 -14.31 -17.85 -20.36
CA PHE A 109 -13.40 -16.90 -19.77
C PHE A 109 -12.16 -17.60 -19.23
N LEU A 110 -10.99 -17.14 -19.65
CA LEU A 110 -9.71 -17.48 -19.05
C LEU A 110 -9.28 -16.35 -18.12
N PRO A 111 -9.28 -16.56 -16.79
CA PRO A 111 -8.90 -15.53 -15.84
C PRO A 111 -7.42 -15.17 -16.00
N GLY A 112 -7.15 -13.87 -16.05
CA GLY A 112 -5.79 -13.35 -16.06
C GLY A 112 -5.08 -13.52 -14.71
N PRO A 113 -3.79 -13.18 -14.62
CA PRO A 113 -3.00 -13.28 -13.39
C PRO A 113 -3.51 -12.37 -12.27
N ILE A 114 -4.35 -11.36 -12.54
CA ILE A 114 -4.98 -10.52 -11.52
C ILE A 114 -5.92 -11.31 -10.57
N PHE A 115 -6.38 -12.51 -10.98
CA PHE A 115 -7.22 -13.39 -10.15
C PHE A 115 -6.39 -14.20 -9.13
N ALA A 116 -5.66 -13.50 -8.28
CA ALA A 116 -4.97 -14.06 -7.13
C ALA A 116 -5.04 -13.10 -5.93
N ASN A 117 -4.79 -13.62 -4.72
CA ASN A 117 -4.92 -12.85 -3.49
C ASN A 117 -3.83 -11.78 -3.36
N MET A 118 -2.59 -12.13 -3.73
CA MET A 118 -1.43 -11.23 -3.68
C MET A 118 -0.79 -11.13 -5.06
N ILE A 119 -0.80 -9.92 -5.60
CA ILE A 119 -0.24 -9.60 -6.91
C ILE A 119 1.00 -8.74 -6.73
N LEU A 120 2.12 -9.18 -7.32
CA LEU A 120 3.27 -8.31 -7.57
C LEU A 120 3.19 -7.80 -9.01
N ALA A 121 2.91 -6.50 -9.17
CA ALA A 121 2.91 -5.82 -10.46
C ALA A 121 4.27 -5.12 -10.65
N ASP A 122 5.20 -5.81 -11.28
CA ASP A 122 6.60 -5.37 -11.39
C ASP A 122 6.76 -4.38 -12.54
N GLU A 123 7.43 -3.25 -12.28
CA GLU A 123 7.76 -2.22 -13.27
C GLU A 123 6.52 -1.64 -13.98
N ILE A 124 5.48 -1.30 -13.22
CA ILE A 124 4.19 -0.81 -13.76
C ILE A 124 4.36 0.37 -14.74
N ASN A 125 5.43 1.15 -14.57
CA ASN A 125 5.78 2.27 -15.44
C ASN A 125 6.35 1.86 -16.81
N ARG A 126 6.48 0.57 -17.16
CA ARG A 126 7.01 0.13 -18.47
C ARG A 126 5.94 -0.21 -19.51
N THR A 127 4.67 -0.12 -19.16
CA THR A 127 3.55 -0.45 -20.08
C THR A 127 2.71 0.79 -20.38
N PRO A 128 2.09 0.88 -21.57
CA PRO A 128 1.22 1.99 -21.92
C PRO A 128 0.08 2.24 -20.92
N PRO A 129 -0.45 3.48 -20.84
CA PRO A 129 -1.49 3.87 -19.88
C PRO A 129 -2.77 3.01 -19.90
N LYS A 130 -3.11 2.40 -21.05
CA LYS A 130 -4.31 1.56 -21.17
C LYS A 130 -4.23 0.29 -20.30
N THR A 131 -3.09 -0.38 -20.28
CA THR A 131 -2.88 -1.60 -19.48
C THR A 131 -2.73 -1.26 -18.00
N GLN A 132 -2.04 -0.15 -17.69
CA GLN A 132 -2.00 0.39 -16.32
C GLN A 132 -3.42 0.65 -15.79
N ALA A 133 -4.25 1.32 -16.59
CA ALA A 133 -5.64 1.62 -16.24
C ALA A 133 -6.48 0.36 -15.97
N ALA A 134 -6.33 -0.69 -16.79
CA ALA A 134 -7.05 -1.95 -16.59
C ALA A 134 -6.76 -2.61 -15.24
N MET A 135 -5.48 -2.62 -14.81
CA MET A 135 -5.13 -3.11 -13.47
C MET A 135 -5.66 -2.20 -12.36
N LEU A 136 -5.52 -0.88 -12.51
CA LEU A 136 -5.96 0.09 -11.52
C LEU A 136 -7.48 0.11 -11.36
N GLU A 137 -8.23 -0.13 -12.43
CA GLU A 137 -9.68 -0.33 -12.40
C GLU A 137 -10.03 -1.58 -11.60
N ALA A 138 -9.40 -2.71 -11.90
CA ALA A 138 -9.58 -3.95 -11.14
C ALA A 138 -9.25 -3.78 -9.64
N MET A 139 -8.25 -2.96 -9.31
CA MET A 139 -7.93 -2.60 -7.93
C MET A 139 -9.02 -1.81 -7.22
N GLN A 140 -9.62 -0.82 -7.88
CA GLN A 140 -10.66 0.01 -7.26
C GLN A 140 -12.00 -0.72 -7.19
N GLU A 141 -12.41 -1.35 -8.30
CA GLU A 141 -13.73 -1.99 -8.43
C GLU A 141 -13.77 -3.38 -7.81
N ARG A 142 -12.60 -4.00 -7.57
CA ARG A 142 -12.46 -5.40 -7.08
C ARG A 142 -13.18 -6.43 -7.95
N GLN A 143 -13.34 -6.11 -9.23
CA GLN A 143 -13.96 -6.95 -10.23
C GLN A 143 -13.40 -6.61 -11.60
N VAL A 144 -13.53 -7.54 -12.54
CA VAL A 144 -13.17 -7.38 -13.95
C VAL A 144 -14.41 -7.63 -14.79
N THR A 145 -14.63 -6.79 -15.79
CA THR A 145 -15.68 -7.02 -16.78
C THR A 145 -15.07 -7.53 -18.08
N ALA A 146 -15.48 -8.72 -18.52
CA ALA A 146 -15.06 -9.32 -19.79
C ALA A 146 -16.26 -9.95 -20.49
N GLY A 147 -16.42 -9.72 -21.80
CA GLY A 147 -17.53 -10.28 -22.59
C GLY A 147 -18.92 -9.90 -22.09
N GLY A 148 -19.07 -8.75 -21.42
CA GLY A 148 -20.33 -8.33 -20.80
C GLY A 148 -20.68 -9.04 -19.49
N ARG A 149 -19.78 -9.88 -18.95
CA ARG A 149 -19.92 -10.53 -17.64
C ARG A 149 -18.96 -9.94 -16.63
N VAL A 150 -19.41 -9.85 -15.38
CA VAL A 150 -18.62 -9.36 -14.25
C VAL A 150 -18.04 -10.53 -13.47
N TYR A 151 -16.73 -10.53 -13.29
CA TYR A 151 -15.97 -11.51 -12.54
C TYR A 151 -15.36 -10.86 -11.30
N ARG A 152 -15.70 -11.35 -10.11
CA ARG A 152 -15.18 -10.80 -8.84
C ARG A 152 -13.78 -11.33 -8.56
N LEU A 153 -12.93 -10.45 -8.03
CA LEU A 153 -11.60 -10.82 -7.54
C LEU A 153 -11.70 -11.56 -6.20
N PRO A 154 -10.72 -12.43 -5.85
CA PRO A 154 -10.72 -13.15 -4.58
C PRO A 154 -10.54 -12.19 -3.39
N ASP A 155 -11.09 -12.52 -2.21
CA ASP A 155 -10.87 -11.77 -0.96
C ASP A 155 -10.02 -12.66 -0.03
N PRO A 156 -8.95 -12.15 0.60
CA PRO A 156 -8.36 -10.81 0.45
C PRO A 156 -7.72 -10.59 -0.93
N PHE A 157 -7.78 -9.35 -1.43
CA PHE A 157 -7.12 -8.90 -2.66
C PHE A 157 -6.11 -7.79 -2.34
N PHE A 158 -4.85 -7.99 -2.71
CA PHE A 158 -3.76 -7.05 -2.50
C PHE A 158 -2.87 -6.98 -3.74
N VAL A 159 -2.43 -5.75 -4.06
CA VAL A 159 -1.51 -5.48 -5.17
C VAL A 159 -0.37 -4.67 -4.61
N LEU A 160 0.85 -5.17 -4.78
CA LEU A 160 2.08 -4.41 -4.64
C LEU A 160 2.59 -4.09 -6.05
N ALA A 161 2.46 -2.84 -6.46
CA ALA A 161 3.09 -2.37 -7.70
C ALA A 161 4.52 -1.93 -7.40
N THR A 162 5.46 -2.16 -8.31
CA THR A 162 6.81 -1.63 -8.20
C THR A 162 7.10 -0.62 -9.30
N GLN A 163 7.96 0.33 -8.97
CA GLN A 163 8.56 1.25 -9.93
C GLN A 163 10.08 1.25 -9.76
N ASN A 164 10.78 1.33 -10.88
CA ASN A 164 12.21 1.53 -10.93
C ASN A 164 12.50 3.00 -11.21
N PRO A 165 13.10 3.75 -10.27
CA PRO A 165 13.34 5.19 -10.44
C PRO A 165 14.46 5.51 -11.46
N LEU A 166 15.29 4.52 -11.82
CA LEU A 166 16.46 4.72 -12.69
C LEU A 166 16.15 4.58 -14.19
N GLU A 167 15.03 3.97 -14.56
CA GLU A 167 14.67 3.76 -15.97
C GLU A 167 13.97 5.01 -16.55
N GLN A 168 14.67 5.70 -17.46
CA GLN A 168 14.17 6.89 -18.15
C GLN A 168 13.67 6.61 -19.57
N GLU A 169 14.13 5.52 -20.21
CA GLU A 169 13.72 5.16 -21.57
C GLU A 169 12.55 4.18 -21.57
N GLY A 170 11.54 4.47 -22.39
CA GLY A 170 10.37 3.59 -22.54
C GLY A 170 9.47 3.51 -21.31
N THR A 171 9.53 4.50 -20.41
CA THR A 171 8.68 4.55 -19.23
C THR A 171 7.50 5.52 -19.39
N TYR A 172 6.36 5.11 -18.87
CA TYR A 172 5.09 5.83 -18.80
C TYR A 172 4.80 6.09 -17.31
N PRO A 173 5.15 7.27 -16.78
CA PRO A 173 4.89 7.57 -15.38
C PRO A 173 3.40 7.54 -15.09
N LEU A 174 3.03 7.03 -13.91
CA LEU A 174 1.66 7.06 -13.45
C LEU A 174 1.25 8.51 -13.18
N PRO A 175 0.15 9.00 -13.78
CA PRO A 175 -0.43 10.27 -13.40
C PRO A 175 -0.78 10.29 -11.90
N GLU A 176 -0.79 11.47 -11.32
CA GLU A 176 -1.09 11.74 -9.90
C GLU A 176 -2.42 11.12 -9.47
N ALA A 177 -3.44 11.23 -10.33
CA ALA A 177 -4.76 10.65 -10.10
C ALA A 177 -4.73 9.10 -10.03
N GLN A 178 -3.76 8.48 -10.69
CA GLN A 178 -3.53 7.03 -10.61
C GLN A 178 -2.71 6.67 -9.38
N LEU A 179 -1.67 7.45 -9.05
CA LEU A 179 -0.90 7.27 -7.82
C LEU A 179 -1.79 7.35 -6.57
N ASP A 180 -2.74 8.28 -6.53
CA ASP A 180 -3.64 8.46 -5.38
C ASP A 180 -4.53 7.23 -5.09
N ARG A 181 -4.67 6.29 -6.05
CA ARG A 181 -5.36 5.00 -5.85
C ARG A 181 -4.58 4.03 -4.97
N PHE A 182 -3.26 4.23 -4.83
CA PHE A 182 -2.45 3.47 -3.88
C PHE A 182 -2.59 4.06 -2.49
N LEU A 183 -2.81 3.19 -1.50
CA LEU A 183 -2.92 3.58 -0.10
C LEU A 183 -1.58 4.12 0.39
N LEU A 184 -0.51 3.36 0.18
CA LEU A 184 0.85 3.71 0.58
C LEU A 184 1.82 3.72 -0.61
N TYR A 185 2.72 4.68 -0.61
CA TYR A 185 3.91 4.73 -1.44
C TYR A 185 5.12 4.44 -0.55
N ILE A 186 5.72 3.27 -0.73
CA ILE A 186 6.82 2.75 0.07
C ILE A 186 8.12 2.94 -0.71
N LYS A 187 9.12 3.58 -0.09
CA LYS A 187 10.48 3.69 -0.64
C LYS A 187 11.39 2.70 0.06
N VAL A 188 12.12 1.94 -0.74
CA VAL A 188 13.14 1.00 -0.27
C VAL A 188 14.52 1.54 -0.65
N ASP A 189 15.28 1.89 0.38
CA ASP A 189 16.66 2.34 0.26
C ASP A 189 17.61 1.13 0.17
N TYR A 190 18.87 1.38 -0.18
CA TYR A 190 19.91 0.35 -0.12
C TYR A 190 20.04 -0.22 1.31
N PRO A 191 20.34 -1.52 1.45
CA PRO A 191 20.62 -2.11 2.75
C PRO A 191 21.84 -1.45 3.39
N SER A 192 21.90 -1.49 4.73
CA SER A 192 23.12 -1.11 5.45
C SER A 192 24.28 -2.06 5.12
N PRO A 193 25.55 -1.65 5.31
CA PRO A 193 26.70 -2.51 5.03
C PRO A 193 26.64 -3.88 5.74
N ALA A 194 26.09 -3.92 6.97
CA ALA A 194 25.92 -5.15 7.72
C ALA A 194 24.82 -6.05 7.12
N GLU A 195 23.70 -5.47 6.69
CA GLU A 195 22.63 -6.20 6.01
C GLU A 195 23.11 -6.71 4.65
N GLU A 196 23.83 -5.89 3.87
CA GLU A 196 24.38 -6.27 2.56
C GLU A 196 25.38 -7.44 2.68
N TRP A 197 26.26 -7.39 3.69
CA TRP A 197 27.18 -8.48 3.98
C TRP A 197 26.45 -9.79 4.29
N GLU A 198 25.39 -9.72 5.10
CA GLU A 198 24.61 -10.89 5.47
C GLU A 198 23.78 -11.43 4.29
N ILE A 199 23.25 -10.56 3.43
CA ILE A 199 22.60 -10.95 2.17
C ILE A 199 23.58 -11.72 1.30
N ALA A 200 24.78 -11.17 1.08
CA ALA A 200 25.82 -11.82 0.28
C ALA A 200 26.17 -13.20 0.87
N ARG A 201 26.36 -13.30 2.18
CA ARG A 201 26.67 -14.55 2.88
C ARG A 201 25.57 -15.61 2.69
N ARG A 202 24.29 -15.27 2.89
CA ARG A 202 23.18 -16.23 2.81
C ARG A 202 22.92 -16.70 1.39
N VAL A 203 22.88 -15.77 0.43
CA VAL A 203 22.58 -16.07 -0.98
C VAL A 203 23.69 -16.92 -1.59
N THR A 204 24.96 -16.58 -1.35
CA THR A 204 26.10 -17.36 -1.87
C THR A 204 26.33 -18.67 -1.13
N GLY A 205 25.97 -18.74 0.15
CA GLY A 205 26.06 -19.95 0.96
C GLY A 205 24.94 -20.96 0.72
N GLY A 206 23.93 -20.66 -0.10
CA GLY A 206 22.79 -21.56 -0.37
C GLY A 206 21.85 -21.78 0.82
N HIS A 207 21.94 -20.95 1.87
CA HIS A 207 21.10 -21.05 3.05
C HIS A 207 19.84 -20.20 2.88
N GLN A 208 18.83 -20.74 2.19
CA GLN A 208 17.49 -20.15 2.19
C GLN A 208 16.57 -20.93 3.12
N GLY A 209 16.05 -20.26 4.15
CA GLY A 209 15.05 -20.83 5.03
C GLY A 209 13.74 -21.10 4.28
N THR A 210 13.00 -22.13 4.70
CA THR A 210 11.63 -22.37 4.25
C THR A 210 10.67 -21.60 5.15
N ILE A 211 9.66 -20.97 4.55
CA ILE A 211 8.63 -20.23 5.28
C ILE A 211 7.48 -21.16 5.59
N GLU A 212 7.10 -21.21 6.86
CA GLU A 212 5.91 -21.95 7.28
C GLU A 212 4.65 -21.06 7.17
N PRO A 213 3.52 -21.59 6.67
CA PRO A 213 2.25 -20.87 6.70
C PRO A 213 1.79 -20.63 8.14
N LEU A 214 1.58 -19.37 8.51
CA LEU A 214 1.24 -18.95 9.88
C LEU A 214 -0.20 -18.48 10.04
N MET A 215 -0.83 -18.04 8.95
CA MET A 215 -2.15 -17.42 8.94
C MET A 215 -2.91 -17.85 7.69
N THR A 216 -4.24 -17.86 7.76
CA THR A 216 -5.10 -18.05 6.58
C THR A 216 -5.71 -16.74 6.09
N GLY A 217 -6.19 -16.73 4.84
CA GLY A 217 -6.91 -15.58 4.28
C GLY A 217 -8.15 -15.18 5.08
N GLU A 218 -8.86 -16.14 5.69
CA GLU A 218 -10.03 -15.86 6.54
C GLU A 218 -9.64 -15.13 7.83
N GLU A 219 -8.53 -15.53 8.46
CA GLU A 219 -7.99 -14.83 9.63
C GLU A 219 -7.58 -13.40 9.26
N LEU A 220 -6.96 -13.22 8.09
CA LEU A 220 -6.58 -11.90 7.60
C LEU A 220 -7.80 -10.99 7.38
N ILE A 221 -8.89 -11.51 6.81
CA ILE A 221 -10.16 -10.78 6.64
C ILE A 221 -10.72 -10.37 8.01
N ASN A 222 -10.64 -11.24 9.02
CA ASN A 222 -11.08 -10.91 10.37
C ASN A 222 -10.24 -9.77 10.99
N PHE A 223 -8.93 -9.77 10.78
CA PHE A 223 -8.08 -8.65 11.19
C PHE A 223 -8.39 -7.36 10.42
N GLN A 224 -8.65 -7.43 9.11
CA GLN A 224 -9.09 -6.26 8.33
C GLN A 224 -10.40 -5.66 8.87
N ARG A 225 -11.36 -6.50 9.28
CA ARG A 225 -12.61 -6.06 9.95
C ARG A 225 -12.38 -5.53 11.35
N LEU A 226 -11.34 -5.98 12.05
CA LEU A 226 -10.96 -5.44 13.35
C LEU A 226 -10.45 -4.00 13.21
N VAL A 227 -9.61 -3.71 12.21
CA VAL A 227 -9.04 -2.37 11.98
C VAL A 227 -10.12 -1.28 11.87
N THR A 228 -11.24 -1.55 11.20
CA THR A 228 -12.32 -0.57 11.05
C THR A 228 -13.03 -0.25 12.36
N ARG A 229 -13.02 -1.18 13.32
CA ARG A 229 -13.68 -1.08 14.62
C ARG A 229 -12.82 -0.42 15.69
N ILE A 230 -11.51 -0.32 15.47
CA ILE A 230 -10.59 0.35 16.40
C ILE A 230 -10.97 1.83 16.52
N PRO A 231 -11.20 2.34 17.75
CA PRO A 231 -11.47 3.75 17.97
C PRO A 231 -10.23 4.60 17.72
N ILE A 232 -10.48 5.85 17.35
CA ILE A 232 -9.48 6.91 17.27
C ILE A 232 -10.01 8.09 18.09
N SER A 233 -9.15 8.70 18.91
CA SER A 233 -9.53 9.88 19.68
C SER A 233 -9.62 11.10 18.78
N ASP A 234 -10.47 12.06 19.15
CA ASP A 234 -10.66 13.29 18.39
C ASP A 234 -9.35 14.08 18.27
N GLN A 235 -8.49 14.02 19.28
CA GLN A 235 -7.14 14.61 19.25
C GLN A 235 -6.25 14.01 18.15
N VAL A 236 -6.22 12.67 18.00
CA VAL A 236 -5.39 12.01 16.98
C VAL A 236 -5.96 12.25 15.59
N LEU A 237 -7.29 12.21 15.45
CA LEU A 237 -7.98 12.54 14.20
C LEU A 237 -7.75 14.01 13.81
N GLY A 238 -7.85 14.92 14.78
CA GLY A 238 -7.63 16.35 14.61
C GLY A 238 -6.19 16.66 14.18
N TYR A 239 -5.20 15.98 14.75
CA TYR A 239 -3.81 16.09 14.32
C TYR A 239 -3.62 15.68 12.85
N ALA A 240 -4.17 14.52 12.47
CA ALA A 240 -4.12 14.05 11.08
C ALA A 240 -4.84 15.00 10.11
N TRP A 241 -5.97 15.56 10.55
CA TRP A 241 -6.75 16.54 9.80
C TRP A 241 -5.96 17.84 9.61
N ALA A 242 -5.34 18.38 10.67
CA ALA A 242 -4.55 19.59 10.63
C ALA A 242 -3.35 19.45 9.69
N LEU A 243 -2.62 18.33 9.73
CA LEU A 243 -1.54 18.04 8.79
C LEU A 243 -2.02 18.07 7.34
N VAL A 244 -3.11 17.36 7.04
CA VAL A 244 -3.64 17.29 5.68
C VAL A 244 -4.13 18.66 5.20
N ARG A 245 -4.79 19.44 6.06
CA ARG A 245 -5.23 20.81 5.76
C ARG A 245 -4.05 21.74 5.51
N ALA A 246 -3.07 21.76 6.42
CA ALA A 246 -1.87 22.56 6.33
C ALA A 246 -1.05 22.27 5.07
N SER A 247 -1.15 21.05 4.50
CA SER A 247 -0.49 20.70 3.24
C SER A 247 -1.08 21.37 1.99
N ARG A 248 -2.27 21.99 2.07
CA ARG A 248 -3.00 22.54 0.91
C ARG A 248 -2.60 24.01 0.67
N PRO A 249 -2.11 24.37 -0.52
CA PRO A 249 -1.75 25.76 -0.80
C PRO A 249 -2.99 26.67 -0.75
N SER A 250 -2.76 27.95 -0.44
CA SER A 250 -3.78 29.00 -0.46
C SER A 250 -4.92 28.80 0.55
N THR A 251 -4.61 28.22 1.71
CA THR A 251 -5.54 28.14 2.85
C THR A 251 -4.96 28.90 4.05
N ASP A 252 -5.81 29.52 4.87
CA ASP A 252 -5.36 30.31 6.03
C ASP A 252 -4.57 29.47 7.05
N GLU A 253 -4.79 28.15 7.06
CA GLU A 253 -4.11 27.18 7.92
C GLU A 253 -2.76 26.70 7.35
N SER A 254 -2.43 27.05 6.10
CA SER A 254 -1.22 26.58 5.44
C SER A 254 0.01 27.42 5.84
N PRO A 255 1.10 26.80 6.30
CA PRO A 255 2.36 27.50 6.54
C PRO A 255 2.87 28.19 5.28
N ASP A 256 3.61 29.29 5.43
CA ASP A 256 4.14 30.06 4.31
C ASP A 256 4.88 29.23 3.25
N PHE A 257 5.65 28.23 3.69
CA PHE A 257 6.43 27.40 2.78
C PHE A 257 5.54 26.55 1.86
N VAL A 258 4.35 26.17 2.32
CA VAL A 258 3.38 25.40 1.51
C VAL A 258 2.88 26.27 0.37
N THR A 259 2.48 27.51 0.65
CA THR A 259 2.04 28.45 -0.38
C THR A 259 3.17 28.77 -1.38
N ARG A 260 4.42 28.79 -0.92
CA ARG A 260 5.60 29.07 -1.79
C ARG A 260 6.03 27.88 -2.64
N TRP A 261 5.97 26.65 -2.12
CA TRP A 261 6.65 25.50 -2.72
C TRP A 261 5.72 24.35 -3.10
N VAL A 262 4.49 24.28 -2.58
CA VAL A 262 3.56 23.18 -2.88
C VAL A 262 2.63 23.57 -4.03
N ALA A 263 2.60 22.75 -5.08
CA ALA A 263 1.68 22.92 -6.21
C ALA A 263 0.26 22.43 -5.86
N TRP A 264 0.17 21.28 -5.19
CA TRP A 264 -1.07 20.77 -4.62
C TRP A 264 -0.78 19.91 -3.38
N GLY A 265 -1.73 19.93 -2.45
CA GLY A 265 -1.65 19.21 -1.18
C GLY A 265 -2.54 17.98 -1.11
N ALA A 266 -2.50 17.31 0.04
CA ALA A 266 -3.26 16.09 0.26
C ALA A 266 -4.78 16.36 0.38
N GLY A 267 -5.57 15.58 -0.37
CA GLY A 267 -7.03 15.61 -0.32
C GLY A 267 -7.63 14.79 0.84
N PRO A 268 -8.97 14.64 0.89
CA PRO A 268 -9.67 13.83 1.88
C PRO A 268 -9.18 12.37 1.95
N ARG A 269 -8.77 11.80 0.80
CA ARG A 269 -8.17 10.47 0.75
C ARG A 269 -6.87 10.35 1.54
N GLY A 270 -6.07 11.42 1.62
CA GLY A 270 -4.87 11.45 2.47
C GLY A 270 -5.22 11.31 3.94
N LEU A 271 -6.27 12.01 4.40
CA LEU A 271 -6.77 11.90 5.78
C LEU A 271 -7.28 10.48 6.08
N LEU A 272 -8.13 9.94 5.21
CA LEU A 272 -8.66 8.58 5.35
C LEU A 272 -7.54 7.53 5.37
N THR A 273 -6.53 7.70 4.52
CA THR A 273 -5.33 6.85 4.47
C THR A 273 -4.61 6.88 5.81
N LEU A 274 -4.26 8.06 6.32
CA LEU A 274 -3.54 8.21 7.58
C LEU A 274 -4.29 7.55 8.74
N VAL A 275 -5.58 7.84 8.89
CA VAL A 275 -6.41 7.29 9.96
C VAL A 275 -6.51 5.77 9.87
N THR A 276 -6.78 5.23 8.67
CA THR A 276 -6.94 3.78 8.48
C THR A 276 -5.62 3.04 8.70
N CYS A 277 -4.51 3.58 8.18
CA CYS A 277 -3.19 3.00 8.36
C CYS A 277 -2.72 3.09 9.82
N ALA A 278 -3.01 4.19 10.52
CA ALA A 278 -2.69 4.32 11.94
C ALA A 278 -3.45 3.34 12.82
N LYS A 279 -4.73 3.07 12.51
CA LYS A 279 -5.50 2.00 13.17
C LYS A 279 -4.91 0.62 12.87
N ALA A 280 -4.57 0.32 11.62
CA ALA A 280 -3.91 -0.93 11.25
C ALA A 280 -2.58 -1.13 11.98
N ARG A 281 -1.76 -0.08 12.04
CA ARG A 281 -0.49 -0.09 12.78
C ARG A 281 -0.68 -0.29 14.28
N ALA A 282 -1.68 0.35 14.89
CA ALA A 282 -2.01 0.13 16.29
C ALA A 282 -2.33 -1.35 16.57
N VAL A 283 -3.16 -1.98 15.72
CA VAL A 283 -3.50 -3.41 15.82
C VAL A 283 -2.25 -4.29 15.68
N LEU A 284 -1.37 -3.99 14.71
CA LEU A 284 -0.12 -4.73 14.55
C LEU A 284 0.77 -4.68 15.79
N HIS A 285 0.74 -3.57 16.53
CA HIS A 285 1.48 -3.41 17.80
C HIS A 285 0.68 -3.85 19.04
N GLY A 286 -0.44 -4.56 18.87
CA GLY A 286 -1.24 -5.07 19.99
C GLY A 286 -2.02 -3.99 20.75
N ARG A 287 -2.13 -2.78 20.19
CA ARG A 287 -2.85 -1.66 20.80
C ARG A 287 -4.26 -1.56 20.25
N CYS A 288 -5.18 -1.22 21.14
CA CYS A 288 -6.60 -1.09 20.84
C CYS A 288 -7.03 0.35 20.50
N HIS A 289 -6.08 1.27 20.38
CA HIS A 289 -6.32 2.65 19.96
C HIS A 289 -5.13 3.17 19.16
N ALA A 290 -5.41 3.99 18.14
CA ALA A 290 -4.37 4.68 17.38
C ALA A 290 -3.82 5.87 18.17
N THR A 291 -2.53 6.16 17.97
CA THR A 291 -1.81 7.27 18.62
C THR A 291 -1.24 8.23 17.58
N ILE A 292 -0.80 9.41 18.02
CA ILE A 292 -0.10 10.37 17.15
C ILE A 292 1.18 9.75 16.56
N GLY A 293 1.89 8.92 17.32
CA GLY A 293 3.08 8.21 16.83
C GLY A 293 2.78 7.29 15.65
N ASP A 294 1.57 6.73 15.57
CA ASP A 294 1.15 5.92 14.41
C ASP A 294 0.92 6.76 13.16
N ILE A 295 0.33 7.93 13.33
CA ILE A 295 0.15 8.89 12.23
C ILE A 295 1.54 9.30 11.71
N GLN A 296 2.43 9.74 12.61
CA GLN A 296 3.77 10.20 12.24
C GLN A 296 4.61 9.13 11.54
N ALA A 297 4.57 7.89 12.01
CA ALA A 297 5.27 6.77 11.38
C ALA A 297 4.83 6.53 9.92
N LEU A 298 3.57 6.81 9.60
CA LEU A 298 2.96 6.54 8.29
C LEU A 298 2.80 7.80 7.43
N LEU A 299 3.23 8.98 7.89
CA LEU A 299 3.05 10.23 7.16
C LEU A 299 3.70 10.22 5.79
N LYS A 300 4.98 9.87 5.74
CA LYS A 300 5.75 9.80 4.49
C LYS A 300 5.11 8.83 3.50
N PRO A 301 4.89 7.54 3.82
CA PRO A 301 4.32 6.62 2.85
C PRO A 301 2.86 6.95 2.48
N ALA A 302 2.09 7.59 3.36
CA ALA A 302 0.71 7.97 3.04
C ALA A 302 0.61 9.25 2.20
N LEU A 303 1.50 10.23 2.37
CA LEU A 303 1.33 11.57 1.77
C LEU A 303 2.31 11.88 0.63
N ARG A 304 3.40 11.12 0.46
CA ARG A 304 4.45 11.43 -0.52
C ARG A 304 3.93 11.61 -1.95
N HIS A 305 3.01 10.75 -2.37
CA HIS A 305 2.39 10.82 -3.70
C HIS A 305 1.12 11.68 -3.76
N ARG A 306 0.79 12.34 -2.66
CA ARG A 306 -0.37 13.24 -2.51
C ARG A 306 0.02 14.69 -2.27
N ILE A 307 1.31 14.98 -2.18
CA ILE A 307 1.88 16.32 -2.06
C ILE A 307 2.96 16.45 -3.11
N ALA A 308 2.85 17.46 -3.97
CA ALA A 308 3.86 17.73 -4.99
C ALA A 308 4.35 19.17 -4.91
N GLY A 309 5.66 19.32 -5.08
CA GLY A 309 6.30 20.61 -5.20
C GLY A 309 6.03 21.27 -6.56
N ASN A 310 5.99 22.59 -6.58
CA ASN A 310 6.00 23.38 -7.81
C ASN A 310 7.42 23.47 -8.41
N TYR A 311 7.56 24.13 -9.56
CA TYR A 311 8.87 24.31 -10.22
C TYR A 311 9.92 24.98 -9.32
N ALA A 312 9.51 25.91 -8.44
CA ALA A 312 10.43 26.56 -7.51
C ALA A 312 10.95 25.58 -6.45
N ALA A 313 10.09 24.67 -5.96
CA ALA A 313 10.51 23.60 -5.05
C ALA A 313 11.52 22.66 -5.72
N GLN A 314 11.26 22.27 -6.97
CA GLN A 314 12.17 21.44 -7.76
C GLN A 314 13.53 22.12 -7.95
N ALA A 315 13.55 23.41 -8.28
CA ALA A 315 14.78 24.19 -8.42
C ALA A 315 15.60 24.28 -7.11
N ASN A 316 14.94 24.15 -5.95
CA ASN A 316 15.58 24.13 -4.63
C ASN A 316 15.82 22.71 -4.10
N ASN A 317 15.69 21.67 -4.94
CA ASN A 317 15.83 20.26 -4.57
C ASN A 317 14.92 19.83 -3.40
N LEU A 318 13.75 20.45 -3.26
CA LEU A 318 12.76 20.09 -2.26
C LEU A 318 11.91 18.92 -2.77
N THR A 319 12.10 17.75 -2.18
CA THR A 319 11.29 16.56 -2.46
C THR A 319 10.02 16.55 -1.62
N SER A 320 9.02 15.78 -2.03
CA SER A 320 7.80 15.57 -1.23
C SER A 320 8.10 15.06 0.19
N ASP A 321 9.15 14.24 0.36
CA ASP A 321 9.59 13.79 1.69
C ASP A 321 10.07 14.95 2.57
N ARG A 322 10.84 15.90 2.01
CA ARG A 322 11.28 17.11 2.72
C ARG A 322 10.12 18.03 3.05
N LEU A 323 9.18 18.20 2.13
CA LEU A 323 7.97 18.99 2.38
C LEU A 323 7.12 18.39 3.52
N ILE A 324 7.03 17.06 3.60
CA ILE A 324 6.34 16.37 4.69
C ILE A 324 7.07 16.55 6.03
N GLU A 325 8.41 16.50 6.04
CA GLU A 325 9.20 16.77 7.27
C GLU A 325 8.95 18.18 7.79
N MET A 326 9.01 19.19 6.90
CA MET A 326 8.70 20.57 7.24
C MET A 326 7.27 20.76 7.75
N LEU A 327 6.32 19.99 7.20
CA LEU A 327 4.92 20.01 7.63
C LEU A 327 4.76 19.47 9.05
N VAL A 328 5.51 18.42 9.42
CA VAL A 328 5.51 17.87 10.78
C VAL A 328 6.10 18.86 11.78
N GLU A 329 7.13 19.61 11.40
CA GLU A 329 7.71 20.67 12.24
C GLU A 329 6.74 21.84 12.44
N ALA A 330 6.00 22.21 11.40
CA ALA A 330 5.04 23.31 11.45
C ALA A 330 3.74 22.98 12.19
N VAL A 331 3.37 21.70 12.27
CA VAL A 331 2.13 21.23 12.91
C VAL A 331 2.49 20.41 14.16
N PRO A 332 2.55 21.05 15.35
CA PRO A 332 3.07 20.44 16.56
C PRO A 332 2.13 19.36 17.14
N ALA A 333 2.68 18.20 17.48
CA ALA A 333 1.91 17.05 18.00
C ALA A 333 1.23 17.29 19.36
N ASP A 334 1.75 18.23 20.15
CA ASP A 334 1.28 18.59 21.49
C ASP A 334 0.21 19.70 21.50
N ALA A 335 -0.06 20.33 20.35
CA ALA A 335 -1.18 21.26 20.22
C ALA A 335 -2.52 20.53 20.38
N LYS A 336 -3.52 21.24 20.91
CA LYS A 336 -4.90 20.71 20.99
C LYS A 336 -5.58 20.83 19.64
N TYR A 337 -6.16 19.72 19.17
CA TYR A 337 -6.93 19.69 17.94
C TYR A 337 -8.37 19.30 18.27
N GLU A 338 -9.28 20.22 18.03
CA GLU A 338 -10.71 20.02 18.24
C GLU A 338 -11.44 19.88 16.92
N LYS A 339 -12.63 19.26 16.98
CA LYS A 339 -13.48 19.14 15.80
C LYS A 339 -13.85 20.56 15.33
N PRO A 340 -13.67 20.90 14.04
CA PRO A 340 -14.08 22.20 13.54
C PRO A 340 -15.59 22.40 13.78
N GLU A 341 -15.96 23.56 14.31
CA GLU A 341 -17.37 23.94 14.42
C GLU A 341 -17.96 24.05 13.00
N ASN A 342 -19.19 23.55 12.81
CA ASN A 342 -19.85 23.63 11.51
C ASN A 342 -20.00 25.10 11.12
N SER A 343 -19.22 25.56 10.14
CA SER A 343 -19.60 26.70 9.33
C SER A 343 -20.80 26.28 8.50
N LEU A 344 -22.01 26.52 9.02
CA LEU A 344 -23.24 26.51 8.26
C LEU A 344 -23.10 27.51 7.10
N VAL A 345 -22.87 27.03 5.88
CA VAL A 345 -23.40 27.62 4.63
C VAL A 345 -23.66 26.50 3.62
#